data_AF-E9I3I6-F1
#
_entry.id   AF-E9I3I6-F1
#
_cell.length_a   1.000
_cell.length_b   1.000
_cell.length_c   1.000
_cell.angle_alpha   90.00
_cell.angle_beta   90.00
_cell.angle_gamma   90.00
#
_symmetry.space_group_name_H-M   'P 1'
#
loop_
_entity.id
_entity.type
_entity.pdbx_description
1 polymer ?
#
loop_
_entity_poly.entity_id
_entity_poly.type
_entity_poly.pdbx_seq_one_letter_code
_entity_poly.pdbx_strand_id
1 'polypeptide(L)'
;MAVLLLNQVENLMKKKFTWEPEVIACCIILHARSPGTYKYMRQSKLLLLPSVSTLRSYIGKSTGGVGFTPIAEKRLTSLAAILGEQEKEVSLEVDEMALDPKMEKNQTMG
;
A
#
# COMPACT_ATOMS: atom_id res chain seq x y z
N MET A 1 7.59 -11.74 -6.43
CA MET A 1 9.04 -11.72 -6.10
C MET A 1 9.93 -11.56 -7.34
N ALA A 2 9.72 -12.31 -8.43
CA ALA A 2 10.54 -12.20 -9.64
C ALA A 2 10.66 -10.77 -10.21
N VAL A 3 9.53 -10.05 -10.31
CA VAL A 3 9.49 -8.66 -10.82
C VAL A 3 10.34 -7.70 -9.97
N LEU A 4 10.35 -7.88 -8.64
CA LEU A 4 11.14 -7.04 -7.74
C LEU A 4 12.64 -7.22 -8.02
N LEU A 5 13.10 -8.48 -8.11
CA LEU A 5 14.51 -8.79 -8.36
C LEU A 5 14.96 -8.37 -9.76
N LEU A 6 14.12 -8.56 -10.79
CA LEU A 6 14.41 -8.09 -12.15
C LEU A 6 14.63 -6.57 -12.17
N ASN A 7 13.74 -5.82 -11.51
CA ASN A 7 13.87 -4.37 -11.42
C ASN A 7 15.09 -3.92 -10.59
N GLN A 8 15.59 -4.74 -9.65
CA GLN A 8 16.88 -4.48 -8.99
C GLN A 8 18.02 -4.52 -10.00
N VAL A 9 18.11 -5.58 -10.81
CA VAL A 9 19.17 -5.79 -11.80
C VAL A 9 19.17 -4.68 -12.83
N GLU A 10 18.00 -4.32 -13.36
CA GLU A 10 17.87 -3.22 -14.31
C GLU A 10 18.30 -1.87 -13.73
N ASN A 11 17.96 -1.60 -12.46
CA ASN A 11 18.30 -0.35 -11.82
C ASN A 11 19.77 -0.25 -11.42
N LEU A 12 20.46 -1.37 -11.16
CA LEU A 12 21.91 -1.37 -10.90
C LEU A 12 22.72 -0.79 -12.06
N MET A 13 22.24 -0.94 -13.30
CA MET A 13 22.90 -0.45 -14.50
C MET A 13 22.56 1.02 -14.83
N LYS A 14 21.62 1.62 -14.10
CA LYS A 14 21.09 2.96 -14.41
C LYS A 14 21.65 4.02 -13.47
N LYS A 15 21.90 5.22 -14.01
CA LYS A 15 22.24 6.42 -13.22
C LYS A 15 21.05 6.95 -12.41
N LYS A 16 19.82 6.71 -12.89
CA LYS A 16 18.57 7.12 -12.24
C LYS A 16 17.61 5.93 -12.20
N PHE A 17 17.14 5.59 -11.01
CA PHE A 17 16.27 4.43 -10.83
C PHE A 17 14.85 4.70 -11.33
N THR A 18 14.27 3.69 -11.97
CA THR A 18 12.90 3.66 -12.46
C THR A 18 12.18 2.50 -11.81
N TRP A 19 10.98 2.75 -11.29
CA TRP A 19 10.24 1.75 -10.52
C TRP A 19 8.97 1.37 -11.27
N GLU A 20 8.82 0.09 -11.56
CA GLU A 20 7.57 -0.44 -12.07
C GLU A 20 6.45 -0.33 -11.00
N PRO A 21 5.19 -0.08 -11.39
CA PRO A 21 4.08 0.07 -10.45
C PRO A 21 3.93 -1.10 -9.48
N GLU A 22 4.15 -2.34 -9.93
CA GLU A 22 4.07 -3.56 -9.13
C GLU A 22 5.19 -3.60 -8.06
N VAL A 23 6.37 -3.09 -8.39
CA VAL A 23 7.50 -2.98 -7.46
C VAL A 23 7.20 -1.96 -6.39
N ILE A 24 6.62 -0.81 -6.76
CA ILE A 24 6.16 0.20 -5.81
C ILE A 24 5.09 -0.37 -4.89
N ALA A 25 4.08 -1.07 -5.42
CA ALA A 25 3.04 -1.71 -4.62
C ALA A 25 3.62 -2.70 -3.61
N CYS A 26 4.56 -3.55 -4.03
CA CYS A 26 5.26 -4.47 -3.12
C CYS A 26 6.03 -3.71 -2.02
N CYS A 27 6.70 -2.61 -2.37
CA CYS A 27 7.44 -1.79 -1.42
C CYS A 27 6.51 -1.08 -0.42
N ILE A 28 5.34 -0.62 -0.85
CA ILE A 28 4.31 -0.04 0.03
C ILE A 28 3.85 -1.10 1.04
N ILE A 29 3.54 -2.32 0.59
CA ILE A 29 3.13 -3.42 1.46
C ILE A 29 4.24 -3.77 2.46
N LEU A 30 5.49 -3.88 1.99
CA LEU A 30 6.64 -4.19 2.84
C LEU A 30 6.84 -3.12 3.92
N HIS A 31 6.80 -1.85 3.53
CA HIS A 31 6.92 -0.72 4.45
C HIS A 31 5.76 -0.68 5.45
N ALA A 32 4.51 -0.94 5.02
CA ALA A 32 3.35 -0.97 5.90
C ALA A 32 3.44 -2.10 6.96
N ARG A 33 3.98 -3.26 6.58
CA ARG A 33 4.15 -4.40 7.50
C ARG A 33 5.32 -4.23 8.46
N SER A 34 6.44 -3.70 7.99
CA SER A 34 7.62 -3.44 8.84
C SER A 34 8.41 -2.22 8.35
N PRO A 35 8.08 -1.01 8.86
CA PRO A 35 8.80 0.21 8.50
C PRO A 35 10.29 0.16 8.87
N GLY A 36 10.61 -0.46 10.01
CA GLY A 36 11.97 -0.61 10.51
C GLY A 36 12.83 -1.48 9.61
N THR A 37 12.33 -2.64 9.21
CA THR A 37 13.02 -3.54 8.26
C THR A 37 13.21 -2.86 6.91
N TYR A 38 12.18 -2.18 6.39
CA TYR A 38 12.27 -1.45 5.13
C TYR A 38 13.37 -0.39 5.16
N LYS A 39 13.41 0.40 6.23
CA LYS A 39 14.44 1.43 6.44
C LYS A 39 15.84 0.81 6.50
N TYR A 40 16.01 -0.25 7.28
CA TYR A 40 17.29 -0.96 7.40
C TYR A 40 17.77 -1.46 6.03
N MET A 41 16.95 -2.21 5.29
CA MET A 41 17.32 -2.78 3.99
C MET A 41 17.73 -1.71 2.97
N ARG A 42 17.05 -0.55 2.99
CA ARG A 42 17.37 0.58 2.12
C ARG A 42 18.69 1.26 2.53
N GLN A 43 18.90 1.48 3.83
CA GLN A 43 20.09 2.19 4.34
C GLN A 43 21.35 1.35 4.21
N SER A 44 21.27 0.05 4.48
CA SER A 44 22.37 -0.89 4.31
C SER A 44 22.67 -1.21 2.84
N LYS A 45 21.86 -0.69 1.90
CA LYS A 45 21.94 -0.99 0.46
C LYS A 45 21.85 -2.49 0.15
N LEU A 46 21.20 -3.26 1.03
CA LEU A 46 20.86 -4.66 0.78
C LEU A 46 19.98 -4.81 -0.46
N LEU A 47 19.07 -3.85 -0.66
CA LEU A 47 18.24 -3.72 -1.86
C LEU A 47 18.16 -2.25 -2.28
N LEU A 48 18.08 -2.02 -3.59
CA LEU A 48 17.67 -0.74 -4.17
C LEU A 48 16.17 -0.57 -3.93
N LEU A 49 15.81 0.25 -2.93
CA LEU A 49 14.43 0.52 -2.57
C LEU A 49 14.08 2.00 -2.75
N PRO A 50 12.86 2.32 -3.21
CA PRO A 50 12.33 3.69 -3.24
C PRO A 50 12.47 4.39 -1.88
N SER A 51 12.54 5.72 -1.88
CA SER A 51 12.43 6.45 -0.62
C SER A 51 11.01 6.38 -0.07
N VAL A 52 10.86 6.57 1.24
CA VAL A 52 9.53 6.68 1.88
C VAL A 52 8.72 7.84 1.27
N SER A 53 9.37 8.92 0.85
CA SER A 53 8.71 10.02 0.14
C SER A 53 8.14 9.57 -1.21
N THR A 54 8.87 8.75 -1.97
CA THR A 54 8.35 8.14 -3.21
C THR A 54 7.18 7.22 -2.91
N LEU A 55 7.25 6.36 -1.88
CA LEU A 55 6.10 5.52 -1.54
C LEU A 55 4.85 6.36 -1.22
N ARG A 56 5.00 7.42 -0.43
CA ARG A 56 3.89 8.33 -0.09
C ARG A 56 3.31 9.03 -1.31
N SER A 57 4.14 9.44 -2.28
CA SER A 57 3.63 10.08 -3.50
C SER A 57 2.78 9.14 -4.36
N TYR A 58 3.05 7.83 -4.30
CA TYR A 58 2.26 6.82 -5.01
C TYR A 58 0.99 6.39 -4.27
N ILE A 59 0.97 6.45 -2.94
CA ILE A 59 -0.25 6.17 -2.14
C ILE A 59 -1.28 7.31 -2.31
N GLY A 60 -0.80 8.54 -2.51
CA GLY A 60 -1.66 9.72 -2.57
C GLY A 60 -2.14 10.17 -1.19
N LYS A 61 -3.07 11.13 -1.18
CA LYS A 61 -3.70 11.63 0.05
C LYS A 61 -5.00 10.87 0.30
N SER A 62 -5.27 10.50 1.55
CA SER A 62 -6.61 10.06 1.94
C SER A 62 -7.58 11.24 1.78
N THR A 63 -8.72 11.01 1.14
CA THR A 63 -9.77 12.04 0.98
C THR A 63 -10.59 12.24 2.27
N GLY A 64 -10.33 11.46 3.32
CA GLY A 64 -11.06 11.56 4.59
C GLY A 64 -12.54 11.17 4.51
N GLY A 65 -12.95 10.48 3.43
CA GLY A 65 -14.32 10.00 3.28
C GLY A 65 -14.67 9.01 4.39
N VAL A 66 -15.88 9.16 4.94
CA VAL A 66 -16.47 8.25 5.94
C VAL A 66 -17.49 7.32 5.29
N GLY A 67 -17.74 6.17 5.90
CA GLY A 67 -18.68 5.16 5.40
C GLY A 67 -18.08 4.21 4.34
N PHE A 68 -18.93 3.64 3.50
CA PHE A 68 -18.52 2.66 2.50
C PHE A 68 -18.00 3.34 1.23
N THR A 69 -16.73 3.11 0.88
CA THR A 69 -16.11 3.82 -0.25
C THR A 69 -16.48 3.18 -1.59
N PRO A 70 -16.63 3.96 -2.68
CA PRO A 70 -16.88 3.41 -4.02
C PRO A 70 -15.79 2.45 -4.50
N ILE A 71 -14.56 2.58 -3.99
CA ILE A 71 -13.45 1.68 -4.28
C ILE A 71 -13.68 0.32 -3.61
N ALA A 72 -14.10 0.32 -2.34
CA ALA A 72 -14.43 -0.92 -1.61
C ALA A 72 -15.60 -1.64 -2.29
N GLU A 73 -16.64 -0.91 -2.70
CA GLU A 73 -17.78 -1.45 -3.43
C GLU A 73 -17.36 -2.15 -4.72
N LYS A 74 -16.65 -1.43 -5.60
CA LYS A 74 -16.15 -1.99 -6.86
C LYS A 74 -15.32 -3.25 -6.63
N ARG A 75 -14.44 -3.23 -5.62
CA ARG A 75 -13.61 -4.39 -5.29
C ARG A 75 -14.44 -5.59 -4.83
N LEU A 76 -15.42 -5.39 -3.95
CA LEU A 76 -16.31 -6.47 -3.50
C LEU A 76 -17.12 -7.02 -4.67
N THR A 77 -17.67 -6.17 -5.53
CA THR A 77 -18.43 -6.60 -6.72
C THR A 77 -17.57 -7.42 -7.68
N SER A 78 -16.31 -7.00 -7.92
CA SER A 78 -15.38 -7.76 -8.75
C SER A 78 -15.02 -9.13 -8.14
N LEU A 79 -14.89 -9.21 -6.81
CA LEU A 79 -14.64 -10.49 -6.13
C LEU A 79 -15.88 -11.39 -6.19
N ALA A 80 -17.06 -10.85 -5.92
CA ALA A 80 -18.31 -11.62 -5.97
C ALA A 80 -18.61 -12.18 -7.37
N ALA A 81 -18.15 -11.50 -8.44
CA ALA A 81 -18.36 -11.94 -9.81
C ALA A 81 -17.61 -13.25 -10.18
N ILE A 82 -16.56 -13.61 -9.43
CA ILE A 82 -15.76 -14.83 -9.69
C ILE A 82 -16.05 -15.97 -8.70
N LEU A 83 -16.92 -15.73 -7.70
CA LEU A 83 -17.26 -16.69 -6.66
C LEU A 83 -18.53 -17.48 -7.02
N GLY A 84 -18.59 -18.74 -6.60
CA GLY A 84 -19.80 -19.56 -6.65
C GLY A 84 -20.87 -19.08 -5.68
N GLU A 85 -22.13 -19.51 -5.85
CA GLU A 85 -23.27 -19.04 -5.03
C GLU A 85 -23.07 -19.26 -3.53
N GLN A 86 -22.55 -20.42 -3.12
CA GLN A 86 -22.29 -20.71 -1.70
C GLN A 86 -21.15 -19.86 -1.13
N GLU A 87 -20.20 -19.45 -1.95
CA GLU A 87 -19.05 -18.62 -1.52
C GLU A 87 -19.44 -17.14 -1.35
N LYS A 88 -20.63 -16.74 -1.79
CA LYS A 88 -21.18 -15.39 -1.60
C LYS A 88 -21.88 -15.23 -0.24
N GLU A 89 -22.14 -16.32 0.47
CA GLU A 89 -22.68 -16.27 1.84
C GLU A 89 -21.57 -15.81 2.80
N VAL A 90 -21.77 -14.65 3.43
CA VAL A 90 -20.80 -14.05 4.34
C VAL A 90 -21.48 -13.53 5.60
N SER A 91 -20.79 -13.61 6.75
CA SER A 91 -21.15 -12.88 7.96
C SER A 91 -20.44 -11.52 7.97
N LEU A 92 -21.14 -10.50 8.47
CA LEU A 92 -20.57 -9.19 8.72
C LEU A 92 -20.56 -8.92 10.22
N GLU A 93 -19.36 -8.77 10.78
CA GLU A 93 -19.15 -8.42 12.18
C GLU A 93 -18.66 -6.97 12.24
N VAL A 94 -19.34 -6.16 13.06
CA VAL A 94 -19.02 -4.73 13.24
C VAL A 94 -18.83 -4.48 14.72
N ASP A 95 -17.71 -3.84 15.06
CA ASP A 95 -17.35 -3.44 16.42
C ASP A 95 -16.80 -2.01 16.41
N GLU A 96 -16.89 -1.34 17.55
CA GLU A 96 -16.42 0.04 17.72
C GLU A 96 -15.06 0.07 18.42
N MET A 97 -14.17 0.96 17.97
CA MET A 97 -12.86 1.16 18.58
C MET A 97 -12.76 2.57 19.16
N ALA A 98 -12.49 2.67 20.47
CA ALA A 98 -12.20 3.94 21.11
C ALA A 98 -10.88 4.52 20.60
N LEU A 99 -10.92 5.76 20.10
CA LEU A 99 -9.76 6.51 19.63
C LEU A 99 -9.42 7.64 20.62
N ASP A 100 -8.13 7.94 20.80
CA ASP A 100 -7.73 9.12 21.58
C ASP A 100 -8.09 10.40 20.79
N PRO A 101 -8.96 11.28 21.33
CA PRO A 101 -9.39 12.50 20.64
C PRO A 101 -8.25 13.47 20.33
N LYS A 102 -7.06 13.30 20.92
CA LYS A 102 -5.89 14.14 20.66
C LYS A 102 -5.15 13.81 19.35
N MET A 103 -5.58 12.80 18.59
CA MET A 103 -4.92 12.39 17.34
C MET A 103 -5.31 13.21 16.10
N GLU A 104 -5.99 14.34 16.24
CA GLU A 104 -6.22 15.24 15.10
C GLU A 104 -4.99 16.10 14.79
N LYS A 105 -4.13 15.60 13.90
CA LYS A 105 -3.30 16.45 13.03
C LYS A 105 -3.72 16.26 11.59
N ASN A 106 -4.89 16.79 11.26
CA ASN A 106 -5.22 17.08 9.88
C ASN A 106 -4.28 18.21 9.42
N GLN A 107 -3.14 17.87 8.81
CA GLN A 107 -2.43 18.83 7.95
C GLN A 107 -3.26 19.00 6.68
N THR A 108 -4.28 19.85 6.79
CA THR A 108 -5.14 20.30 5.71
C THR A 108 -4.36 21.23 4.78
N MET A 109 -4.53 20.97 3.47
CA MET A 109 -4.50 21.92 2.35
C MET A 109 -3.30 22.89 2.21
N GLY A 110 -2.44 22.53 1.26
CA GLY A 110 -1.70 23.41 0.37
C GLY A 110 -1.67 22.76 -1.01
#